data_AF-A0A945Z7W9-F1
#
_entry.id   AF-A0A945Z7W9-F1
#
_cell.length_a   1.000
_cell.length_b   1.000
_cell.length_c   1.000
_cell.angle_alpha   90.00
_cell.angle_beta   90.00
_cell.angle_gamma   90.00
#
_symmetry.space_group_name_H-M   'P 1'
#
loop_
_entity.id
_entity.type
_entity.pdbx_description
1 polymer ?
#
loop_
_entity_poly.entity_id
_entity_poly.type
_entity_poly.pdbx_seq_one_letter_code
_entity_poly.pdbx_strand_id
1 'polypeptide(L)'
;MVILRKIAAVFLVLVISGWIFDRYLLRDFLDDHAEQKLQVEKIKNCDVVYMSASSNFPQYGDDDTRKISQMVASYFPNQRFEAINKPASHAGVFKRLMNSFPENSEVSTFIITINLRSFGADWIYSELESSLNKANLMYSNRPAIINRVLIGLQAYESLTEEERTSLRNEYWDDQTLPVSDALISVNKWCAEYKWGDWKNPKRQLADQFIKQYAIIIQEDNPRIQDLDALVHEAQHSGVNLLFHILPENLEKADSLVGSDLVEIMKDNAQFIEERYSSKGIIVVNNIDLVPSESFTDKDFPTEHYDQRGRQAVASSVAQQLKKL
;
A
#
# COMPACT_ATOMS: atom_id res chain seq x y z
N MET A 1 -11.21 -42.34 30.06
CA MET A 1 -10.86 -41.36 31.11
C MET A 1 -9.43 -40.81 30.99
N VAL A 2 -8.41 -41.63 30.72
CA VAL A 2 -7.00 -41.17 30.57
C VAL A 2 -6.80 -40.19 29.41
N ILE A 3 -7.39 -40.47 28.24
CA ILE A 3 -7.31 -39.57 27.06
C ILE A 3 -7.92 -38.21 27.37
N LEU A 4 -9.09 -38.18 28.02
CA LEU A 4 -9.78 -36.94 28.38
C LEU A 4 -8.94 -36.07 29.33
N ARG A 5 -8.25 -36.69 30.30
CA ARG A 5 -7.33 -35.99 31.21
C ARG A 5 -6.12 -35.42 30.47
N LYS A 6 -5.56 -36.16 29.51
CA LYS A 6 -4.45 -35.68 28.66
C LYS A 6 -4.87 -34.49 27.80
N ILE A 7 -6.04 -34.55 27.17
CA ILE A 7 -6.61 -33.45 26.39
C ILE A 7 -6.82 -32.22 27.28
N ALA A 8 -7.42 -32.40 28.46
CA ALA A 8 -7.63 -31.31 29.42
C ALA A 8 -6.31 -30.69 29.88
N ALA A 9 -5.27 -31.49 30.12
CA ALA A 9 -3.95 -30.99 30.48
C ALA A 9 -3.31 -30.16 29.35
N VAL A 10 -3.37 -30.64 28.10
CA VAL A 10 -2.87 -29.87 26.93
C VAL A 10 -3.63 -28.55 26.78
N PHE A 11 -4.96 -28.58 26.91
CA PHE A 11 -5.78 -27.39 26.84
C PHE A 11 -5.39 -26.38 27.94
N LEU A 12 -5.20 -26.85 29.18
CA LEU A 12 -4.76 -26.01 30.29
C LEU A 12 -3.39 -25.37 30.01
N VAL A 13 -2.43 -26.13 29.46
CA VAL A 13 -1.12 -25.60 29.07
C VAL A 13 -1.25 -24.53 27.99
N LEU A 14 -2.11 -24.71 26.99
CA LEU A 14 -2.34 -23.71 25.95
C LEU A 14 -2.97 -22.43 26.51
N VAL A 15 -3.95 -22.55 27.41
CA VAL A 15 -4.58 -21.40 28.07
C VAL A 15 -3.57 -20.64 28.92
N ILE A 16 -2.78 -21.33 29.74
CA ILE A 16 -1.73 -20.71 30.57
C ILE A 16 -0.68 -20.04 29.68
N SER A 17 -0.23 -20.72 28.63
CA SER A 17 0.76 -20.17 27.69
C SER A 17 0.22 -18.94 26.97
N GLY A 18 -1.06 -18.96 26.56
CA GLY A 18 -1.72 -17.81 25.97
C GLY A 18 -1.80 -16.63 26.94
N TRP A 19 -2.17 -16.87 28.20
CA TRP A 19 -2.19 -15.84 29.24
C TRP A 19 -0.80 -15.26 29.50
N ILE A 20 0.25 -16.09 29.59
CA ILE A 20 1.64 -15.64 29.74
C ILE A 20 2.06 -14.80 28.54
N PHE A 21 1.76 -15.27 27.33
CA PHE A 21 2.12 -14.58 26.10
C PHE A 21 1.45 -13.20 26.04
N ASP A 22 0.14 -13.14 26.21
CA ASP A 22 -0.62 -11.88 26.16
C ASP A 22 -0.16 -10.88 27.23
N ARG A 23 0.17 -11.37 28.43
CA ARG A 23 0.53 -10.50 29.57
C ARG A 23 1.96 -9.98 29.52
N TYR A 24 2.91 -10.79 29.05
CA TYR A 24 4.34 -10.51 29.23
C TYR A 24 5.13 -10.39 27.92
N LEU A 25 4.66 -11.00 26.82
CA LEU A 25 5.47 -11.14 25.59
C LEU A 25 4.83 -10.48 24.36
N LEU A 26 3.51 -10.31 24.36
CA LEU A 26 2.78 -9.88 23.18
C LEU A 26 3.19 -8.47 22.73
N ARG A 27 3.38 -7.55 23.65
CA ARG A 27 3.72 -6.16 23.31
C ARG A 27 5.06 -6.07 22.57
N ASP A 28 6.10 -6.69 23.12
CA ASP A 28 7.44 -6.69 22.52
C ASP A 28 7.41 -7.42 21.18
N PHE A 29 6.70 -8.54 21.10
CA PHE A 29 6.52 -9.28 19.85
C PHE A 29 5.79 -8.45 18.77
N LEU A 30 4.79 -7.65 19.15
CA LEU A 30 4.12 -6.74 18.24
C LEU A 30 5.04 -5.59 17.81
N ASP A 31 5.85 -5.03 18.71
CA ASP A 31 6.80 -3.97 18.37
C ASP A 31 7.79 -4.45 17.28
N ASP A 32 8.30 -5.67 17.41
CA ASP A 32 9.28 -6.25 16.48
C ASP A 32 8.70 -6.67 15.12
N HIS A 33 7.40 -6.97 15.04
CA HIS A 33 6.84 -7.68 13.88
C HIS A 33 5.54 -7.09 13.30
N ALA A 34 4.82 -6.28 14.06
CA ALA A 34 3.49 -5.80 13.71
C ALA A 34 3.12 -4.50 14.45
N GLU A 35 4.07 -3.55 14.54
CA GLU A 35 3.94 -2.32 15.34
C GLU A 35 2.66 -1.53 14.99
N GLN A 36 2.17 -1.64 13.76
CA GLN A 36 0.96 -0.97 13.32
C GLN A 36 -0.28 -1.43 14.10
N LYS A 37 -0.30 -2.65 14.64
CA LYS A 37 -1.38 -3.09 15.56
C LYS A 37 -1.36 -2.29 16.86
N LEU A 38 -0.18 -1.95 17.38
CA LEU A 38 -0.05 -1.06 18.54
C LEU A 38 -0.47 0.37 18.19
N GLN A 39 -0.22 0.82 16.95
CA GLN A 39 -0.67 2.13 16.48
C GLN A 39 -2.20 2.20 16.42
N VAL A 40 -2.89 1.17 15.90
CA VAL A 40 -4.36 1.08 15.87
C VAL A 40 -4.96 1.30 17.25
N GLU A 41 -4.44 0.62 18.28
CA GLU A 41 -4.92 0.81 19.66
C GLU A 41 -4.72 2.23 20.21
N LYS A 42 -3.65 2.92 19.77
CA LYS A 42 -3.38 4.31 20.19
C LYS A 42 -4.32 5.31 19.51
N ILE A 43 -4.72 5.05 18.27
CA ILE A 43 -5.45 6.01 17.43
C ILE A 43 -6.94 5.68 17.26
N LYS A 44 -7.44 4.61 17.87
CA LYS A 44 -8.85 4.18 17.75
C LYS A 44 -9.89 5.23 18.17
N ASN A 45 -9.49 6.25 18.92
CA ASN A 45 -10.33 7.38 19.33
C ASN A 45 -10.01 8.63 18.49
N CYS A 46 -9.70 8.48 17.20
CA CYS A 46 -9.62 9.61 16.26
C CYS A 46 -10.83 9.56 15.32
N ASP A 47 -11.07 10.64 14.60
CA ASP A 47 -12.23 10.75 13.70
C ASP A 47 -11.86 10.29 12.28
N VAL A 48 -10.61 10.56 11.86
CA VAL A 48 -10.08 10.26 10.52
C VAL A 48 -8.71 9.58 10.60
N VAL A 49 -8.57 8.46 9.89
CA VAL A 49 -7.29 7.74 9.77
C VAL A 49 -6.77 7.82 8.34
N TYR A 50 -5.56 8.36 8.18
CA TYR A 50 -4.83 8.38 6.91
C TYR A 50 -3.85 7.19 6.86
N MET A 51 -4.11 6.22 5.98
CA MET A 51 -3.24 5.05 5.81
C MET A 51 -2.32 5.22 4.61
N SER A 52 -1.02 5.12 4.85
CA SER A 52 -0.02 5.37 3.83
C SER A 52 1.28 4.60 3.99
N ALA A 53 2.08 4.61 2.93
CA ALA A 53 3.45 4.11 2.91
C ALA A 53 4.44 5.23 3.26
N SER A 54 5.58 5.29 2.56
CA SER A 54 6.62 6.31 2.77
C SER A 54 6.26 7.69 2.19
N SER A 55 5.29 7.76 1.27
CA SER A 55 4.85 8.99 0.61
C SER A 55 4.35 10.09 1.55
N ASN A 56 3.89 9.72 2.75
CA ASN A 56 3.36 10.67 3.72
C ASN A 56 4.44 11.53 4.38
N PHE A 57 5.71 11.11 4.37
CA PHE A 57 6.78 11.75 5.14
C PHE A 57 7.41 12.94 4.42
N PRO A 58 7.89 13.95 5.18
CA PRO A 58 8.70 15.02 4.61
C PRO A 58 10.07 14.52 4.18
N GLN A 59 10.75 15.31 3.37
CA GLN A 59 12.12 15.06 2.93
C GLN A 59 13.10 15.92 3.73
N TYR A 60 14.36 15.51 3.75
CA TYR A 60 15.39 16.27 4.46
C TYR A 60 15.60 17.64 3.79
N GLY A 61 15.53 18.71 4.59
CA GLY A 61 15.75 20.09 4.12
C GLY A 61 14.48 20.88 3.83
N ASP A 62 13.29 20.31 4.03
CA ASP A 62 12.04 21.08 3.97
C ASP A 62 11.86 22.00 5.18
N ASP A 63 11.33 23.21 4.96
CA ASP A 63 10.98 24.15 6.03
C ASP A 63 9.79 23.62 6.86
N ASP A 64 8.78 23.08 6.18
CA ASP A 64 7.61 22.43 6.77
C ASP A 64 7.78 20.91 6.80
N THR A 65 8.15 20.41 7.99
CA THR A 65 8.39 18.99 8.26
C THR A 65 7.11 18.21 8.58
N ARG A 66 5.93 18.80 8.37
CA ARG A 66 4.67 18.07 8.53
C ARG A 66 4.52 17.02 7.43
N LYS A 67 3.89 15.91 7.82
CA LYS A 67 3.42 14.86 6.91
C LYS A 67 2.25 15.35 6.07
N ILE A 68 1.99 14.71 4.92
CA ILE A 68 0.79 15.00 4.10
C ILE A 68 -0.47 14.90 4.96
N SER A 69 -0.63 13.85 5.75
CA SER A 69 -1.77 13.65 6.64
C SER A 69 -1.96 14.77 7.66
N GLN A 70 -0.88 15.35 8.17
CA GLN A 70 -0.91 16.50 9.09
C GLN A 70 -1.25 17.81 8.36
N MET A 71 -0.79 17.96 7.12
CA MET A 71 -1.18 19.07 6.25
C MET A 71 -2.68 18.99 5.90
N VAL A 72 -3.22 17.80 5.60
CA VAL A 72 -4.66 17.57 5.40
C VAL A 72 -5.44 17.91 6.66
N ALA A 73 -4.99 17.43 7.83
CA ALA A 73 -5.64 17.70 9.12
C ALA A 73 -5.80 19.19 9.43
N SER A 74 -4.89 20.03 8.93
CA SER A 74 -4.94 21.49 9.14
C SER A 74 -6.18 22.14 8.53
N TYR A 75 -6.86 21.48 7.59
CA TYR A 75 -8.13 21.94 7.01
C TYR A 75 -9.36 21.59 7.87
N PHE A 76 -9.20 20.78 8.92
CA PHE A 76 -10.29 20.24 9.74
C PHE A 76 -9.99 20.40 11.24
N PRO A 77 -9.96 21.65 11.77
CA PRO A 77 -9.50 21.93 13.13
C PRO A 77 -10.35 21.29 14.25
N ASN A 78 -11.56 20.81 13.92
CA ASN A 78 -12.48 20.18 14.86
C ASN A 78 -12.51 18.64 14.75
N GLN A 79 -11.64 18.05 13.93
CA GLN A 79 -11.52 16.60 13.77
C GLN A 79 -10.13 16.14 14.23
N ARG A 80 -10.08 14.99 14.92
CA ARG A 80 -8.86 14.30 15.32
C ARG A 80 -8.39 13.45 14.15
N PHE A 81 -7.28 13.86 13.56
CA PHE A 81 -6.62 13.14 12.47
C PHE A 81 -5.44 12.35 13.00
N GLU A 82 -5.37 11.08 12.62
CA GLU A 82 -4.21 10.24 12.86
C GLU A 82 -3.78 9.53 11.58
N ALA A 83 -2.57 8.97 11.58
CA ALA A 83 -2.05 8.26 10.42
C ALA A 83 -1.34 6.97 10.80
N ILE A 84 -1.59 5.92 10.04
CA ILE A 84 -0.81 4.69 10.08
C ILE A 84 0.13 4.72 8.89
N ASN A 85 1.43 4.68 9.18
CA ASN A 85 2.47 4.68 8.15
C ASN A 85 3.23 3.36 8.23
N LYS A 86 3.28 2.64 7.12
CA LYS A 86 4.09 1.42 7.01
C LYS A 86 4.82 1.41 5.66
N PRO A 87 6.14 1.48 5.61
CA PRO A 87 6.89 1.38 4.35
C PRO A 87 6.46 0.16 3.53
N ALA A 88 6.41 0.33 2.21
CA ALA A 88 5.95 -0.70 1.25
C ALA A 88 4.53 -1.25 1.49
N SER A 89 3.71 -0.61 2.32
CA SER A 89 2.31 -1.02 2.47
C SER A 89 1.45 -0.64 1.27
N HIS A 90 0.44 -1.47 1.02
CA HIS A 90 -0.50 -1.38 -0.09
C HIS A 90 -1.89 -1.80 0.39
N ALA A 91 -2.89 -1.81 -0.51
CA ALA A 91 -4.29 -2.09 -0.21
C ALA A 91 -4.51 -3.36 0.64
N GLY A 92 -3.83 -4.47 0.33
CA GLY A 92 -3.90 -5.70 1.12
C GLY A 92 -3.49 -5.57 2.59
N VAL A 93 -2.48 -4.76 2.90
CA VAL A 93 -2.08 -4.46 4.28
C VAL A 93 -3.11 -3.53 4.94
N PHE A 94 -3.54 -2.48 4.24
CA PHE A 94 -4.51 -1.53 4.75
C PHE A 94 -5.85 -2.18 5.09
N LYS A 95 -6.31 -3.13 4.25
CA LYS A 95 -7.47 -3.98 4.53
C LYS A 95 -7.35 -4.69 5.88
N ARG A 96 -6.21 -5.32 6.14
CA ARG A 96 -5.99 -6.05 7.41
C ARG A 96 -5.94 -5.10 8.60
N LEU A 97 -5.36 -3.91 8.44
CA LEU A 97 -5.29 -2.89 9.48
C LEU A 97 -6.65 -2.27 9.79
N MET A 98 -7.45 -1.95 8.77
CA MET A 98 -8.80 -1.40 8.93
C MET A 98 -9.68 -2.36 9.76
N ASN A 99 -9.69 -3.65 9.40
CA ASN A 99 -10.42 -4.69 10.13
C ASN A 99 -9.87 -4.96 11.54
N SER A 100 -8.69 -4.42 11.86
CA SER A 100 -8.04 -4.60 13.15
C SER A 100 -8.45 -3.56 14.19
N PHE A 101 -9.19 -2.51 13.79
CA PHE A 101 -9.77 -1.54 14.71
C PHE A 101 -10.83 -2.22 15.58
N PRO A 102 -10.90 -1.89 16.88
CA PRO A 102 -11.89 -2.48 17.77
C PRO A 102 -13.29 -1.92 17.49
N GLU A 103 -14.34 -2.70 17.81
CA GLU A 103 -15.74 -2.32 17.59
C GLU A 103 -16.15 -1.00 18.28
N ASN A 104 -15.45 -0.62 19.35
CA ASN A 104 -15.68 0.63 20.08
C ASN A 104 -14.84 1.80 19.56
N SER A 105 -14.26 1.70 18.36
CA SER A 105 -13.51 2.78 17.73
C SER A 105 -14.43 3.96 17.37
N GLU A 106 -13.91 5.18 17.50
CA GLU A 106 -14.60 6.42 17.10
C GLU A 106 -14.27 6.81 15.64
N VAL A 107 -13.46 6.01 14.94
CA VAL A 107 -13.05 6.30 13.57
C VAL A 107 -14.25 6.24 12.64
N SER A 108 -14.51 7.36 11.98
CA SER A 108 -15.62 7.51 11.05
C SER A 108 -15.17 7.51 9.59
N THR A 109 -13.89 7.80 9.32
CA THR A 109 -13.37 7.96 7.96
C THR A 109 -11.97 7.38 7.81
N PHE A 110 -11.77 6.59 6.75
CA PHE A 110 -10.46 6.11 6.31
C PHE A 110 -10.06 6.75 4.98
N ILE A 111 -8.86 7.31 4.93
CA ILE A 111 -8.20 7.77 3.71
C ILE A 111 -7.12 6.75 3.36
N ILE A 112 -7.28 6.05 2.23
CA ILE A 112 -6.35 5.02 1.79
C ILE A 112 -5.55 5.53 0.60
N THR A 113 -4.22 5.61 0.74
CA THR A 113 -3.35 5.95 -0.39
C THR A 113 -3.21 4.76 -1.33
N ILE A 114 -3.27 5.03 -2.63
CA ILE A 114 -3.11 4.07 -3.72
C ILE A 114 -1.85 4.45 -4.49
N ASN A 115 -0.85 3.58 -4.46
CA ASN A 115 0.36 3.69 -5.25
C ASN A 115 0.21 2.80 -6.50
N LEU A 116 0.37 3.35 -7.71
CA LEU A 116 0.19 2.56 -8.94
C LEU A 116 1.22 1.44 -9.06
N ARG A 117 2.44 1.63 -8.53
CA ARG A 117 3.50 0.61 -8.53
C ARG A 117 3.10 -0.64 -7.76
N SER A 118 2.20 -0.50 -6.78
CA SER A 118 1.73 -1.63 -5.96
C SER A 118 0.92 -2.68 -6.72
N PHE A 119 0.43 -2.34 -7.92
CA PHE A 119 -0.29 -3.23 -8.82
C PHE A 119 0.63 -4.03 -9.75
N GLY A 120 1.93 -3.68 -9.78
CA GLY A 120 2.93 -4.32 -10.63
C GLY A 120 3.63 -5.51 -9.99
N ALA A 121 4.30 -6.28 -10.82
CA ALA A 121 5.02 -7.49 -10.40
C ALA A 121 6.14 -7.22 -9.39
N ASP A 122 6.82 -6.07 -9.47
CA ASP A 122 7.87 -5.69 -8.51
C ASP A 122 7.35 -5.58 -7.08
N TRP A 123 6.09 -5.18 -6.90
CA TRP A 123 5.44 -5.12 -5.60
C TRP A 123 4.74 -6.41 -5.23
N ILE A 124 3.95 -6.99 -6.15
CA ILE A 124 3.21 -8.24 -5.90
C ILE A 124 4.15 -9.39 -5.53
N TYR A 125 5.32 -9.45 -6.17
CA TYR A 125 6.33 -10.46 -5.90
C TYR A 125 7.55 -9.90 -5.14
N SER A 126 7.42 -8.77 -4.46
CA SER A 126 8.50 -8.17 -3.66
C SER A 126 8.99 -9.12 -2.56
N GLU A 127 10.28 -9.08 -2.25
CA GLU A 127 10.83 -9.75 -1.06
C GLU A 127 10.18 -9.27 0.25
N LEU A 128 9.64 -8.05 0.26
CA LEU A 128 8.99 -7.45 1.42
C LEU A 128 7.62 -8.10 1.73
N GLU A 129 6.97 -8.72 0.75
CA GLU A 129 5.63 -9.32 0.92
C GLU A 129 5.63 -10.41 1.99
N SER A 130 6.70 -11.20 2.12
CA SER A 130 6.79 -12.25 3.16
C SER A 130 6.74 -11.63 4.58
N SER A 131 7.44 -10.51 4.78
CA SER A 131 7.42 -9.78 6.06
C SER A 131 6.05 -9.12 6.31
N LEU A 132 5.46 -8.52 5.28
CA LEU A 132 4.13 -7.92 5.34
C LEU A 132 3.05 -8.97 5.65
N ASN A 133 3.09 -10.13 5.01
CA ASN A 133 2.15 -11.22 5.23
C ASN A 133 2.30 -11.85 6.62
N LYS A 134 3.53 -11.95 7.13
CA LYS A 134 3.78 -12.33 8.52
C LYS A 134 3.13 -11.32 9.49
N ALA A 135 3.31 -10.02 9.26
CA ALA A 135 2.69 -8.97 10.07
C ALA A 135 1.15 -9.01 9.99
N ASN A 136 0.60 -9.26 8.80
CA ASN A 136 -0.84 -9.35 8.54
C ASN A 136 -1.55 -10.43 9.39
N LEU A 137 -0.84 -11.52 9.75
CA LEU A 137 -1.40 -12.51 10.67
C LEU A 137 -1.71 -11.92 12.04
N MET A 138 -0.90 -10.98 12.52
CA MET A 138 -1.09 -10.32 13.82
C MET A 138 -2.22 -9.29 13.83
N TYR A 139 -2.63 -8.78 12.67
CA TYR A 139 -3.73 -7.81 12.57
C TYR A 139 -5.11 -8.46 12.74
N SER A 140 -5.19 -9.78 12.62
CA SER A 140 -6.45 -10.53 12.76
C SER A 140 -6.97 -10.52 14.20
N ASN A 141 -8.28 -10.31 14.38
CA ASN A 141 -8.96 -10.30 15.68
C ASN A 141 -9.21 -11.71 16.23
N ARG A 142 -8.14 -12.48 16.43
CA ARG A 142 -8.13 -13.79 17.09
C ARG A 142 -7.17 -13.76 18.27
N PRO A 143 -7.28 -14.69 19.25
CA PRO A 143 -6.35 -14.76 20.37
C PRO A 143 -4.90 -14.73 19.92
N ALA A 144 -4.06 -13.88 20.53
CA ALA A 144 -2.74 -13.58 19.98
C ALA A 144 -1.80 -14.79 19.98
N ILE A 145 -2.00 -15.73 20.90
CA ILE A 145 -1.29 -17.02 20.89
C ILE A 145 -1.56 -17.84 19.62
N ILE A 146 -2.76 -17.75 19.04
CA ILE A 146 -3.09 -18.43 17.77
C ILE A 146 -2.30 -17.77 16.64
N ASN A 147 -2.25 -16.43 16.60
CA ASN A 147 -1.40 -15.71 15.63
C ASN A 147 0.06 -16.14 15.74
N ARG A 148 0.57 -16.26 16.98
CA ARG A 148 1.95 -16.67 17.25
C ARG A 148 2.25 -18.08 16.77
N VAL A 149 1.31 -19.01 16.95
CA VAL A 149 1.42 -20.39 16.42
C VAL A 149 1.42 -20.38 14.90
N LEU A 150 0.50 -19.66 14.25
CA LEU A 150 0.42 -19.57 12.79
C LEU A 150 1.70 -19.00 12.18
N ILE A 151 2.29 -17.97 12.80
CA ILE A 151 3.59 -17.45 12.39
C ILE A 151 4.67 -18.52 12.54
N GLY A 152 4.68 -19.28 13.64
CA GLY A 152 5.64 -20.36 13.87
C GLY A 152 5.51 -21.51 12.87
N LEU A 153 4.30 -21.76 12.37
CA LEU A 153 4.00 -22.75 11.33
C LEU A 153 4.20 -22.20 9.91
N GLN A 154 4.63 -20.95 9.76
CA GLN A 154 4.71 -20.25 8.47
C GLN A 154 3.38 -20.30 7.70
N ALA A 155 2.25 -20.18 8.41
CA ALA A 155 0.91 -20.17 7.83
C ALA A 155 0.55 -18.82 7.20
N TYR A 156 1.44 -18.31 6.36
CA TYR A 156 1.32 -17.11 5.54
C TYR A 156 2.07 -17.35 4.24
N GLU A 157 1.74 -16.59 3.20
CA GLU A 157 2.45 -16.70 1.93
C GLU A 157 3.91 -16.29 2.12
N SER A 158 4.81 -17.24 1.88
CA SER A 158 6.25 -17.07 2.01
C SER A 158 6.91 -17.75 0.81
N LEU A 159 7.15 -16.97 -0.23
CA LEU A 159 7.92 -17.40 -1.39
C LEU A 159 9.41 -17.12 -1.18
N THR A 160 10.26 -17.98 -1.73
CA THR A 160 11.70 -17.79 -1.84
C THR A 160 12.04 -16.68 -2.85
N GLU A 161 13.25 -16.14 -2.77
CA GLU A 161 13.73 -15.11 -3.72
C GLU A 161 13.75 -15.61 -5.17
N GLU A 162 14.08 -16.89 -5.38
CA GLU A 162 14.08 -17.53 -6.69
C GLU A 162 12.66 -17.63 -7.27
N GLU A 163 11.70 -18.13 -6.48
CA GLU A 163 10.29 -18.19 -6.88
C GLU A 163 9.73 -16.80 -7.22
N ARG A 164 10.02 -15.81 -6.38
CA ARG A 164 9.62 -14.41 -6.62
C ARG A 164 10.19 -13.85 -7.91
N THR A 165 11.46 -14.11 -8.17
CA THR A 165 12.13 -13.65 -9.38
C THR A 165 11.59 -14.34 -10.62
N SER A 166 11.28 -15.65 -10.54
CA SER A 166 10.63 -16.38 -11.62
C SER A 166 9.26 -15.80 -11.96
N LEU A 167 8.37 -15.66 -10.97
CA LEU A 167 7.01 -15.11 -11.16
C LEU A 167 7.02 -13.68 -11.71
N ARG A 168 7.95 -12.86 -11.23
CA ARG A 168 8.10 -11.49 -11.71
C ARG A 168 8.57 -11.44 -13.17
N ASN A 169 9.54 -12.27 -13.54
CA ASN A 169 10.02 -12.34 -14.92
C ASN A 169 8.95 -12.89 -15.87
N GLU A 170 8.23 -13.94 -15.45
CA GLU A 170 7.08 -14.50 -16.17
C GLU A 170 6.02 -13.42 -16.43
N TYR A 171 5.65 -12.65 -15.40
CA TYR A 171 4.73 -11.53 -15.55
C TYR A 171 5.21 -10.50 -16.59
N TRP A 172 6.49 -10.14 -16.56
CA TRP A 172 7.07 -9.18 -17.49
C TRP A 172 7.27 -9.71 -18.91
N ASP A 173 7.30 -11.03 -19.10
CA ASP A 173 7.36 -11.67 -20.41
C ASP A 173 5.97 -11.85 -21.03
N ASP A 174 4.95 -12.13 -20.20
CA ASP A 174 3.61 -12.49 -20.65
C ASP A 174 2.66 -11.30 -20.78
N GLN A 175 2.77 -10.30 -19.91
CA GLN A 175 1.89 -9.13 -19.98
C GLN A 175 2.10 -8.42 -21.32
N THR A 176 1.01 -8.26 -22.05
CA THR A 176 1.03 -7.61 -23.35
C THR A 176 0.53 -6.17 -23.24
N LEU A 177 1.36 -5.23 -23.70
CA LEU A 177 1.13 -3.79 -23.60
C LEU A 177 0.82 -3.21 -24.99
N PRO A 178 -0.16 -2.29 -25.10
CA PRO A 178 -0.44 -1.57 -26.33
C PRO A 178 0.52 -0.38 -26.48
N VAL A 179 1.62 -0.55 -27.21
CA VAL A 179 2.66 0.48 -27.40
C VAL A 179 2.82 0.76 -28.89
N SER A 180 2.56 1.99 -29.34
CA SER A 180 2.77 2.45 -30.72
C SER A 180 2.27 1.45 -31.80
N ASP A 181 1.02 1.00 -31.68
CA ASP A 181 0.34 0.00 -32.53
C ASP A 181 0.88 -1.45 -32.48
N ALA A 182 1.85 -1.73 -31.62
CA ALA A 182 2.40 -3.06 -31.39
C ALA A 182 2.04 -3.60 -30.01
N LEU A 183 1.97 -4.92 -29.92
CA LEU A 183 1.81 -5.66 -28.67
C LEU A 183 3.19 -6.10 -28.19
N ILE A 184 3.68 -5.46 -27.13
CA ILE A 184 5.03 -5.71 -26.57
C ILE A 184 4.95 -6.08 -25.09
N SER A 185 5.86 -6.94 -24.63
CA SER A 185 5.99 -7.24 -23.21
C SER A 185 6.93 -6.27 -22.51
N VAL A 186 6.85 -6.18 -21.18
CA VAL A 186 7.73 -5.31 -20.37
C VAL A 186 9.20 -5.58 -20.67
N ASN A 187 9.61 -6.86 -20.68
CA ASN A 187 11.00 -7.23 -20.94
C ASN A 187 11.43 -6.90 -22.38
N LYS A 188 10.56 -7.10 -23.37
CA LYS A 188 10.85 -6.69 -24.75
C LYS A 188 10.98 -5.18 -24.86
N TRP A 189 10.15 -4.41 -24.16
CA TRP A 189 10.20 -2.96 -24.19
C TRP A 189 11.49 -2.41 -23.56
N CYS A 190 11.94 -3.00 -22.44
CA CYS A 190 13.24 -2.68 -21.81
C CYS A 190 14.44 -3.12 -22.67
N ALA A 191 14.27 -4.13 -23.52
CA ALA A 191 15.32 -4.61 -24.42
C ALA A 191 15.56 -3.67 -25.62
N GLU A 192 14.61 -2.79 -25.94
CA GLU A 192 14.75 -1.83 -27.03
C GLU A 192 15.95 -0.90 -26.82
N TYR A 193 16.73 -0.72 -27.88
CA TYR A 193 17.91 0.13 -27.81
C TYR A 193 17.50 1.60 -27.98
N LYS A 194 17.25 2.29 -26.86
CA LYS A 194 16.78 3.70 -26.86
C LYS A 194 17.79 4.71 -26.30
N TRP A 195 18.61 4.31 -25.34
CA TRP A 195 19.50 5.22 -24.62
C TRP A 195 20.94 4.69 -24.46
N GLY A 196 21.36 3.76 -25.32
CA GLY A 196 22.69 3.15 -25.24
C GLY A 196 22.67 1.75 -24.61
N ASP A 197 23.86 1.31 -24.17
CA ASP A 197 23.99 0.02 -23.49
C ASP A 197 23.31 0.00 -22.10
N TRP A 198 23.20 -1.18 -21.51
CA TRP A 198 22.53 -1.41 -20.22
C TRP A 198 23.21 -0.73 -19.03
N LYS A 199 24.44 -0.23 -19.19
CA LYS A 199 25.16 0.51 -18.13
C LYS A 199 24.84 1.99 -18.13
N ASN A 200 24.16 2.50 -19.16
CA ASN A 200 23.74 3.90 -19.19
C ASN A 200 22.71 4.17 -18.06
N PRO A 201 22.98 5.10 -17.12
CA PRO A 201 22.05 5.41 -16.04
C PRO A 201 20.66 5.86 -16.52
N LYS A 202 20.60 6.59 -17.65
CA LYS A 202 19.33 7.00 -18.26
C LYS A 202 18.51 5.80 -18.71
N ARG A 203 19.17 4.78 -19.28
CA ARG A 203 18.52 3.52 -19.65
C ARG A 203 18.01 2.79 -18.42
N GLN A 204 18.85 2.64 -17.40
CA GLN A 204 18.45 1.94 -16.18
C GLN A 204 17.22 2.59 -15.54
N LEU A 205 17.20 3.93 -15.46
CA LEU A 205 16.04 4.65 -14.93
C LEU A 205 14.79 4.46 -15.81
N ALA A 206 14.92 4.55 -17.14
CA ALA A 206 13.81 4.31 -18.04
C ALA A 206 13.25 2.88 -17.91
N ASP A 207 14.12 1.87 -17.80
CA ASP A 207 13.73 0.48 -17.56
C ASP A 207 12.99 0.33 -16.21
N GLN A 208 13.37 1.09 -15.17
CA GLN A 208 12.62 1.11 -13.91
C GLN A 208 11.24 1.73 -14.08
N PHE A 209 11.10 2.83 -14.82
CA PHE A 209 9.79 3.42 -15.13
C PHE A 209 8.89 2.42 -15.87
N ILE A 210 9.42 1.70 -16.87
CA ILE A 210 8.67 0.66 -17.57
C ILE A 210 8.25 -0.45 -16.59
N LYS A 211 9.19 -1.04 -15.84
CA LYS A 211 8.89 -2.15 -14.92
C LYS A 211 7.87 -1.82 -13.84
N GLN A 212 7.84 -0.57 -13.39
CA GLN A 212 7.01 -0.12 -12.28
C GLN A 212 5.61 0.34 -12.73
N TYR A 213 5.45 0.80 -13.97
CA TYR A 213 4.20 1.43 -14.43
C TYR A 213 3.62 0.87 -15.73
N ALA A 214 4.39 0.11 -16.52
CA ALA A 214 3.89 -0.52 -17.73
C ALA A 214 3.09 -1.77 -17.38
N ILE A 215 1.91 -1.54 -16.79
CA ILE A 215 0.98 -2.53 -16.28
C ILE A 215 -0.39 -2.18 -16.85
N ILE A 216 -1.17 -3.16 -17.28
CA ILE A 216 -2.60 -2.97 -17.56
C ILE A 216 -3.38 -3.51 -16.37
N ILE A 217 -3.91 -2.62 -15.54
CA ILE A 217 -4.68 -3.01 -14.36
C ILE A 217 -6.04 -3.55 -14.80
N GLN A 218 -6.38 -4.76 -14.34
CA GLN A 218 -7.63 -5.43 -14.62
C GLN A 218 -8.29 -5.92 -13.32
N GLU A 219 -9.52 -6.42 -13.42
CA GLU A 219 -10.32 -6.82 -12.26
C GLU A 219 -9.72 -7.98 -11.45
N ASP A 220 -8.93 -8.84 -12.10
CA ASP A 220 -8.28 -9.98 -11.49
C ASP A 220 -6.99 -9.61 -10.72
N ASN A 221 -6.51 -8.37 -10.87
CA ASN A 221 -5.33 -7.91 -10.14
C ASN A 221 -5.55 -8.01 -8.61
N PRO A 222 -4.62 -8.59 -7.85
CA PRO A 222 -4.80 -8.81 -6.42
C PRO A 222 -5.05 -7.51 -5.63
N ARG A 223 -4.51 -6.38 -6.08
CA ARG A 223 -4.75 -5.08 -5.44
C ARG A 223 -6.15 -4.52 -5.71
N ILE A 224 -6.76 -4.83 -6.86
CA ILE A 224 -8.17 -4.51 -7.10
C ILE A 224 -9.06 -5.33 -6.18
N GLN A 225 -8.75 -6.61 -5.97
CA GLN A 225 -9.49 -7.46 -5.01
C GLN A 225 -9.34 -6.93 -3.57
N ASP A 226 -8.15 -6.47 -3.19
CA ASP A 226 -7.91 -5.85 -1.89
C ASP A 226 -8.72 -4.56 -1.69
N LEU A 227 -8.77 -3.69 -2.71
CA LEU A 227 -9.56 -2.47 -2.69
C LEU A 227 -11.06 -2.75 -2.68
N ASP A 228 -11.54 -3.74 -3.45
CA ASP A 228 -12.94 -4.17 -3.42
C ASP A 228 -13.35 -4.66 -2.03
N ALA A 229 -12.47 -5.38 -1.33
CA ALA A 229 -12.71 -5.81 0.04
C ALA A 229 -12.69 -4.64 1.05
N LEU A 230 -11.84 -3.63 0.86
CA LEU A 230 -11.87 -2.39 1.64
C LEU A 230 -13.22 -1.67 1.48
N VAL A 231 -13.72 -1.54 0.24
CA VAL A 231 -15.04 -0.94 -0.03
C VAL A 231 -16.14 -1.72 0.68
N HIS A 232 -16.15 -3.04 0.54
CA HIS A 232 -17.14 -3.90 1.18
C HIS A 232 -17.14 -3.74 2.70
N GLU A 233 -15.96 -3.77 3.33
CA GLU A 233 -15.85 -3.60 4.78
C GLU A 233 -16.32 -2.21 5.22
N ALA A 234 -15.90 -1.15 4.52
CA ALA A 234 -16.31 0.20 4.86
C ALA A 234 -17.84 0.37 4.83
N GLN A 235 -18.49 -0.17 3.79
CA GLN A 235 -19.96 -0.20 3.68
C GLN A 235 -20.61 -1.03 4.79
N HIS A 236 -20.03 -2.18 5.13
CA HIS A 236 -20.54 -3.05 6.19
C HIS A 236 -20.47 -2.40 7.57
N SER A 237 -19.36 -1.72 7.87
CA SER A 237 -19.13 -1.04 9.16
C SER A 237 -19.72 0.37 9.23
N GLY A 238 -20.25 0.90 8.12
CA GLY A 238 -20.80 2.25 8.05
C GLY A 238 -19.74 3.36 8.22
N VAL A 239 -18.47 3.06 7.90
CA VAL A 239 -17.39 4.06 7.90
C VAL A 239 -17.22 4.64 6.50
N ASN A 240 -16.87 5.91 6.43
CA ASN A 240 -16.56 6.55 5.17
C ASN A 240 -15.19 6.07 4.66
N LEU A 241 -15.10 5.90 3.36
CA LEU A 241 -13.86 5.51 2.69
C LEU A 241 -13.57 6.51 1.57
N LEU A 242 -12.33 7.01 1.56
CA LEU A 242 -11.80 7.85 0.50
C LEU A 242 -10.52 7.20 -0.03
N PHE A 243 -10.44 7.07 -1.33
CA PHE A 243 -9.23 6.62 -2.01
C PHE A 243 -8.46 7.82 -2.54
N HIS A 244 -7.15 7.79 -2.37
CA HIS A 244 -6.26 8.81 -2.87
C HIS A 244 -5.18 8.14 -3.73
N ILE A 245 -5.28 8.30 -5.06
CA ILE A 245 -4.24 7.88 -6.00
C ILE A 245 -3.09 8.88 -5.90
N LEU A 246 -1.90 8.39 -5.61
CA LEU A 246 -0.70 9.19 -5.43
C LEU A 246 -0.25 9.80 -6.78
N PRO A 247 0.32 11.01 -6.77
CA PRO A 247 1.02 11.53 -7.93
C PRO A 247 2.18 10.62 -8.36
N GLU A 248 2.37 10.48 -9.65
CA GLU A 248 3.52 9.79 -10.23
C GLU A 248 4.21 10.72 -11.23
N ASN A 249 5.50 10.53 -11.49
CA ASN A 249 6.28 11.49 -12.26
C ASN A 249 6.06 11.33 -13.78
N LEU A 250 4.90 11.74 -14.28
CA LEU A 250 4.49 11.58 -15.69
C LEU A 250 5.43 12.33 -16.65
N GLU A 251 5.84 13.55 -16.29
CA GLU A 251 6.83 14.32 -17.05
C GLU A 251 8.16 13.57 -17.21
N LYS A 252 8.64 12.89 -16.15
CA LYS A 252 9.85 12.09 -16.22
C LYS A 252 9.63 10.84 -17.06
N ALA A 253 8.50 10.15 -16.87
CA ALA A 253 8.12 8.98 -17.65
C ALA A 253 8.09 9.31 -19.16
N ASP A 254 7.47 10.43 -19.55
CA ASP A 254 7.45 10.92 -20.93
C ASP A 254 8.86 11.21 -21.45
N SER A 255 9.65 11.98 -20.69
CA SER A 255 10.99 12.40 -21.11
C SER A 255 11.98 11.24 -21.28
N LEU A 256 11.74 10.13 -20.58
CA LEU A 256 12.56 8.95 -20.61
C LEU A 256 12.04 7.96 -21.64
N VAL A 257 10.80 7.51 -21.46
CA VAL A 257 10.19 6.36 -22.15
C VAL A 257 9.31 6.81 -23.33
N GLY A 258 8.46 7.82 -23.12
CA GLY A 258 7.53 8.37 -24.11
C GLY A 258 6.07 8.34 -23.67
N SER A 259 5.20 8.90 -24.52
CA SER A 259 3.77 9.10 -24.23
C SER A 259 3.00 7.81 -23.97
N ASP A 260 3.37 6.70 -24.63
CA ASP A 260 2.69 5.41 -24.46
C ASP A 260 2.69 4.96 -22.98
N LEU A 261 3.80 5.19 -22.26
CA LEU A 261 3.85 4.86 -20.82
C LEU A 261 2.97 5.79 -20.00
N VAL A 262 2.94 7.09 -20.35
CA VAL A 262 2.10 8.08 -19.68
C VAL A 262 0.62 7.77 -19.87
N GLU A 263 0.22 7.35 -21.08
CA GLU A 263 -1.14 6.92 -21.38
C GLU A 263 -1.52 5.71 -20.52
N ILE A 264 -0.68 4.67 -20.47
CA ILE A 264 -0.90 3.51 -19.59
C ILE A 264 -1.08 3.93 -18.13
N MET A 265 -0.24 4.83 -17.62
CA MET A 265 -0.35 5.34 -16.24
C MET A 265 -1.67 6.08 -15.99
N LYS A 266 -2.10 6.93 -16.93
CA LYS A 266 -3.35 7.68 -16.85
C LYS A 266 -4.57 6.76 -16.95
N ASP A 267 -4.55 5.80 -17.88
CA ASP A 267 -5.62 4.83 -18.08
C ASP A 267 -5.82 3.96 -16.83
N ASN A 268 -4.73 3.52 -16.20
CA ASN A 268 -4.78 2.78 -14.93
C ASN A 268 -5.41 3.60 -13.80
N ALA A 269 -4.99 4.86 -13.65
CA ALA A 269 -5.55 5.74 -12.64
C ALA A 269 -7.05 6.01 -12.89
N GLN A 270 -7.43 6.25 -14.15
CA GLN A 270 -8.80 6.45 -14.58
C GLN A 270 -9.66 5.20 -14.33
N PHE A 271 -9.16 4.00 -14.65
CA PHE A 271 -9.84 2.74 -14.36
C PHE A 271 -10.19 2.61 -12.87
N ILE A 272 -9.23 2.89 -11.98
CA ILE A 272 -9.45 2.86 -10.53
C ILE A 272 -10.49 3.92 -10.12
N GLU A 273 -10.34 5.16 -10.61
CA GLU A 273 -11.26 6.25 -10.32
C GLU A 273 -12.70 5.93 -10.73
N GLU A 274 -12.93 5.49 -11.97
CA GLU A 274 -14.25 5.15 -12.49
C GLU A 274 -14.87 3.95 -11.75
N ARG A 275 -14.08 2.89 -11.53
CA ARG A 275 -14.53 1.69 -10.83
C ARG A 275 -15.07 2.02 -9.44
N TYR A 276 -14.36 2.83 -8.65
CA TYR A 276 -14.74 3.09 -7.27
C TYR A 276 -15.70 4.27 -7.11
N SER A 277 -15.60 5.29 -7.98
CA SER A 277 -16.59 6.38 -8.01
C SER A 277 -17.99 5.86 -8.36
N SER A 278 -18.11 4.88 -9.27
CA SER A 278 -19.39 4.22 -9.58
C SER A 278 -19.97 3.43 -8.41
N LYS A 279 -19.14 3.05 -7.43
CA LYS A 279 -19.54 2.41 -6.16
C LYS A 279 -19.82 3.43 -5.04
N GLY A 280 -19.83 4.73 -5.36
CA GLY A 280 -20.07 5.82 -4.41
C GLY A 280 -18.88 6.16 -3.52
N ILE A 281 -17.68 5.66 -3.82
CA ILE A 281 -16.45 6.00 -3.10
C ILE A 281 -15.84 7.26 -3.71
N ILE A 282 -15.42 8.21 -2.87
CA ILE A 282 -14.66 9.36 -3.35
C ILE A 282 -13.25 8.91 -3.70
N VAL A 283 -12.85 9.11 -4.96
CA VAL A 283 -11.49 8.89 -5.43
C VAL A 283 -10.84 10.24 -5.74
N VAL A 284 -9.70 10.50 -5.10
CA VAL A 284 -8.87 11.68 -5.34
C VAL A 284 -7.76 11.27 -6.28
N ASN A 285 -7.98 11.49 -7.58
CA ASN A 285 -7.01 11.18 -8.61
C ASN A 285 -5.97 12.30 -8.73
N ASN A 286 -4.80 12.11 -8.09
CA ASN A 286 -3.70 13.08 -8.14
C ASN A 286 -2.56 12.65 -9.08
N ILE A 287 -2.81 11.72 -10.01
CA ILE A 287 -1.77 11.08 -10.83
C ILE A 287 -0.82 12.07 -11.53
N ASP A 288 -1.37 13.20 -12.00
CA ASP A 288 -0.66 14.26 -12.75
C ASP A 288 -0.58 15.58 -11.96
N LEU A 289 -0.75 15.54 -10.63
CA LEU A 289 -0.87 16.75 -9.80
C LEU A 289 0.49 17.43 -9.54
N VAL A 290 1.55 16.62 -9.37
CA VAL A 290 2.86 17.11 -8.90
C VAL A 290 3.83 17.18 -10.08
N PRO A 291 4.48 18.32 -10.35
CA PRO A 291 5.42 18.45 -11.46
C PRO A 291 6.73 17.72 -11.17
N SER A 292 7.49 17.36 -12.21
CA SER A 292 8.72 16.55 -12.06
C SER A 292 9.74 17.17 -11.13
N GLU A 293 9.82 18.50 -11.08
CA GLU A 293 10.75 19.24 -10.23
C GLU A 293 10.52 19.00 -8.74
N SER A 294 9.27 18.73 -8.34
CA SER A 294 8.88 18.55 -6.93
C SER A 294 9.07 17.13 -6.41
N PHE A 295 9.46 16.16 -7.27
CA PHE A 295 9.88 14.83 -6.82
C PHE A 295 11.30 14.89 -6.26
N THR A 296 11.60 14.30 -5.11
CA THR A 296 12.95 14.39 -4.53
C THR A 296 13.89 13.29 -5.02
N ASP A 297 13.38 12.08 -5.19
CA ASP A 297 14.19 10.99 -5.74
C ASP A 297 14.19 11.09 -7.26
N LYS A 298 15.39 11.15 -7.84
CA LYS A 298 15.57 11.28 -9.29
C LYS A 298 16.10 10.00 -9.96
N ASP A 299 16.62 9.08 -9.16
CA ASP A 299 17.32 7.88 -9.64
C ASP A 299 16.45 6.61 -9.61
N PHE A 300 15.21 6.72 -9.11
CA PHE A 300 14.21 5.64 -9.12
C PHE A 300 12.80 6.25 -9.14
N PRO A 301 11.81 5.65 -9.82
CA PRO A 301 10.43 6.09 -9.75
C PRO A 301 9.85 5.90 -8.33
N THR A 302 9.69 7.01 -7.60
CA THR A 302 9.08 7.02 -6.26
C THR A 302 8.08 8.17 -6.10
N GLU A 303 7.22 8.01 -5.10
CA GLU A 303 6.19 8.94 -4.66
C GLU A 303 6.68 9.89 -3.54
N HIS A 304 7.93 10.32 -3.61
CA HIS A 304 8.54 11.22 -2.63
C HIS A 304 8.62 12.65 -3.16
N TYR A 305 8.04 13.58 -2.40
CA TYR A 305 7.89 14.97 -2.83
C TYR A 305 8.56 15.95 -1.86
N ASP A 306 8.98 17.09 -2.42
CA ASP A 306 9.32 18.28 -1.65
C ASP A 306 8.08 18.85 -0.94
N GLN A 307 8.29 19.88 -0.12
CA GLN A 307 7.20 20.57 0.57
C GLN A 307 6.06 21.02 -0.36
N ARG A 308 6.37 21.53 -1.57
CA ARG A 308 5.35 22.05 -2.50
C ARG A 308 4.47 20.91 -3.01
N GLY A 309 5.07 19.79 -3.40
CA GLY A 309 4.34 18.61 -3.83
C GLY A 309 3.44 18.06 -2.72
N ARG A 310 3.95 17.96 -1.49
CA ARG A 310 3.13 17.52 -0.33
C ARG A 310 1.97 18.46 -0.04
N GLN A 311 2.18 19.78 -0.11
CA GLN A 311 1.13 20.77 0.08
C GLN A 311 0.04 20.68 -1.00
N ALA A 312 0.43 20.47 -2.26
CA ALA A 312 -0.51 20.27 -3.36
C ALA A 312 -1.38 19.02 -3.14
N VAL A 313 -0.75 17.88 -2.81
CA VAL A 313 -1.46 16.64 -2.49
C VAL A 313 -2.42 16.84 -1.32
N ALA A 314 -1.95 17.43 -0.22
CA ALA A 314 -2.77 17.66 0.96
C ALA A 314 -3.99 18.56 0.67
N SER A 315 -3.80 19.62 -0.12
CA SER A 315 -4.89 20.50 -0.54
C SER A 315 -5.93 19.77 -1.38
N SER A 316 -5.48 18.95 -2.35
CA SER A 316 -6.38 18.17 -3.21
C SER A 316 -7.22 17.17 -2.40
N VAL A 317 -6.56 16.40 -1.52
CA VAL A 317 -7.25 15.44 -0.63
C VAL A 317 -8.25 16.16 0.29
N ALA A 318 -7.83 17.25 0.93
CA ALA A 318 -8.70 18.02 1.82
C ALA A 318 -9.92 18.61 1.09
N GLN A 319 -9.78 19.04 -0.16
CA GLN A 319 -10.88 19.58 -0.96
C GLN A 319 -11.95 18.52 -1.24
N GLN A 320 -11.54 17.28 -1.53
CA GLN A 320 -12.47 16.18 -1.80
C GLN A 320 -13.09 15.64 -0.50
N LEU A 321 -12.30 15.59 0.58
CA LEU A 321 -12.77 15.13 1.89
C LEU A 321 -13.90 16.01 2.47
N LYS A 322 -13.93 17.31 2.15
CA LYS A 322 -15.03 18.22 2.52
C LYS A 322 -16.40 17.85 1.96
N LYS A 323 -16.47 16.90 1.02
CA LYS A 323 -17.72 16.42 0.43
C LYS A 323 -18.39 15.29 1.23
N LEU A 324 -17.69 14.73 2.22
CA LEU A 324 -18.21 13.68 3.11
C LEU A 324 -19.05 14.25 4.26
#